data_AF-A0A2D6IQP7-F1
#
_entry.id   AF-A0A2D6IQP7-F1
#
_cell.length_a   1.000
_cell.length_b   1.000
_cell.length_c   1.000
_cell.angle_alpha   90.00
_cell.angle_beta   90.00
_cell.angle_gamma   90.00
#
_symmetry.space_group_name_H-M   'P 1'
#
loop_
_entity.id
_entity.type
_entity.pdbx_description
1 polymer ?
#
loop_
_entity_poly.entity_id
_entity_poly.type
_entity_poly.pdbx_seq_one_letter_code
_entity_poly.pdbx_strand_id
1 'polypeptide(L)'
;MSGSTKRVKNKNRKKVSRDITFEEHVSYAEKILIDLENNDLTLEEAVENYAEALSRIKLAKKILEDTQNKVEIIERGSLDEMPAKNTKTK
;
A
#
# COMPACT_ATOMS: atom_id res chain seq x y z
N MET A 1 29.30 -50.51 11.40
CA MET A 1 27.91 -50.05 11.20
C MET A 1 27.84 -48.57 11.51
N SER A 2 27.95 -47.69 10.50
CA SER A 2 27.90 -46.24 10.71
C SER A 2 26.56 -45.70 10.23
N GLY A 3 25.67 -45.43 11.19
CA GLY A 3 24.31 -44.94 10.95
C GLY A 3 24.33 -43.46 10.56
N SER A 4 24.05 -43.17 9.29
CA SER A 4 23.83 -41.80 8.82
C SER A 4 22.40 -41.37 9.15
N THR A 5 22.24 -40.48 10.13
CA THR A 5 20.97 -39.83 10.46
C THR A 5 20.60 -38.82 9.37
N LYS A 6 19.60 -39.16 8.55
CA LYS A 6 18.97 -38.22 7.61
C LYS A 6 18.24 -37.13 8.38
N ARG A 7 18.79 -35.91 8.38
CA ARG A 7 18.10 -34.68 8.79
C ARG A 7 16.82 -34.49 7.96
N VAL A 8 15.67 -34.56 8.62
CA VAL A 8 14.37 -34.22 8.04
C VAL A 8 14.34 -32.71 7.77
N LYS A 9 14.24 -32.31 6.50
CA LYS A 9 14.07 -30.91 6.11
C LYS A 9 12.64 -30.49 6.40
N ASN A 10 12.44 -29.71 7.47
CA ASN A 10 11.17 -29.09 7.80
C ASN A 10 10.78 -28.06 6.72
N LYS A 11 9.76 -28.35 5.92
CA LYS A 11 9.33 -27.58 4.74
C LYS A 11 8.18 -26.59 5.00
N ASN A 12 7.94 -26.16 6.24
CA ASN A 12 6.89 -25.16 6.53
C ASN A 12 7.48 -23.83 7.03
N ARG A 13 8.04 -23.04 6.12
CA ARG A 13 8.16 -21.59 6.32
C ARG A 13 6.94 -20.95 5.67
N LYS A 14 5.90 -20.63 6.47
CA LYS A 14 4.80 -19.76 6.04
C LYS A 14 5.43 -18.47 5.49
N LYS A 15 5.26 -18.21 4.20
CA LYS A 15 5.72 -16.98 3.56
C LYS A 15 4.86 -15.86 4.14
N VAL A 16 5.42 -15.09 5.08
CA VAL A 16 4.79 -13.87 5.58
C VAL A 16 4.81 -12.89 4.41
N SER A 17 3.68 -12.74 3.71
CA SER A 17 3.51 -11.69 2.72
C SER A 17 3.53 -10.36 3.47
N ARG A 18 4.52 -9.52 3.21
CA ARG A 18 4.48 -8.12 3.66
C ARG A 18 3.42 -7.40 2.85
N ASP A 19 2.62 -6.58 3.53
CA ASP A 19 1.69 -5.67 2.87
C ASP A 19 2.50 -4.63 2.09
N ILE A 20 2.08 -4.34 0.86
CA ILE A 20 2.73 -3.40 -0.05
C ILE A 20 2.45 -1.97 0.42
N THR A 21 3.46 -1.10 0.40
CA THR A 21 3.30 0.30 0.85
C THR A 21 2.67 1.19 -0.22
N PHE A 22 2.26 2.41 0.16
CA PHE A 22 1.75 3.41 -0.78
C PHE A 22 2.79 3.72 -1.88
N GLU A 23 4.03 3.98 -1.48
CA GLU A 23 5.15 4.32 -2.37
C GLU A 23 5.45 3.17 -3.34
N GLU A 24 5.38 1.92 -2.86
CA GLU A 24 5.55 0.76 -3.71
C GLU A 24 4.42 0.63 -4.74
N HIS A 25 3.15 0.85 -4.34
CA HIS A 25 2.03 0.85 -5.28
C HIS A 25 2.17 1.94 -6.36
N VAL A 26 2.57 3.15 -5.98
CA VAL A 26 2.81 4.26 -6.91
C VAL A 26 3.96 3.92 -7.85
N SER A 27 5.11 3.48 -7.32
CA SER A 27 6.28 3.13 -8.12
C SER A 27 6.00 2.00 -9.12
N TYR A 28 5.17 1.02 -8.77
CA TYR A 28 4.75 -0.01 -9.71
C TYR A 28 3.85 0.55 -10.81
N ALA A 29 2.88 1.41 -10.48
CA ALA A 29 2.02 2.04 -11.48
C ALA A 29 2.83 2.91 -12.44
N GLU A 30 3.78 3.70 -11.95
CA GLU A 30 4.66 4.55 -12.77
C GLU A 30 5.47 3.74 -13.77
N LYS A 31 6.06 2.61 -13.35
CA LYS A 31 6.80 1.73 -14.27
C LYS A 31 5.92 1.23 -15.41
N ILE A 32 4.71 0.78 -15.07
CA ILE A 32 3.76 0.30 -16.08
C ILE A 32 3.39 1.41 -17.07
N LEU A 33 3.18 2.64 -16.57
CA LEU A 33 2.87 3.78 -17.43
C LEU A 33 4.03 4.14 -18.37
N ILE A 34 5.28 4.08 -17.88
CA ILE A 34 6.46 4.27 -18.72
C ILE A 34 6.53 3.20 -19.82
N ASP A 35 6.25 1.94 -19.49
CA ASP A 35 6.25 0.85 -20.47
C ASP A 35 5.15 1.05 -21.53
N LEU A 36 3.98 1.55 -21.13
CA LEU A 36 2.89 1.91 -22.06
C LEU A 36 3.27 3.08 -22.98
N GLU A 37 4.00 4.08 -22.48
CA GLU A 37 4.45 5.24 -23.27
C GLU A 37 5.52 4.86 -24.32
N ASN A 38 6.30 3.81 -24.06
CA ASN A 38 7.36 3.35 -24.96
C ASN A 38 6.84 2.66 -26.24
N ASN A 39 5.54 2.35 -26.33
CA ASN A 39 4.88 1.73 -27.51
C ASN A 39 5.52 0.41 -27.99
N ASP A 40 6.22 -0.32 -27.12
CA ASP A 40 6.87 -1.61 -27.41
C ASP A 40 6.02 -2.81 -26.97
N LEU A 41 4.73 -2.59 -26.75
CA LEU A 41 3.76 -3.59 -26.30
C LEU A 41 2.76 -3.88 -27.41
N THR A 42 2.32 -5.13 -27.50
CA THR A 42 1.12 -5.48 -28.28
C THR A 42 -0.12 -4.83 -27.65
N LEU A 43 -1.22 -4.78 -28.41
CA LEU A 43 -2.47 -4.21 -27.90
C LEU A 43 -2.97 -4.96 -26.67
N GLU A 44 -2.92 -6.30 -26.70
CA GLU A 44 -3.32 -7.15 -25.59
C GLU A 44 -2.47 -6.89 -24.33
N GLU A 45 -1.15 -6.83 -24.47
CA GLU A 45 -0.24 -6.51 -23.35
C GLU A 45 -0.47 -5.10 -22.80
N ALA A 46 -0.72 -4.12 -23.68
CA ALA A 46 -1.02 -2.76 -23.26
C ALA A 46 -2.32 -2.69 -22.43
N VAL A 47 -3.35 -3.45 -22.80
CA VAL A 47 -4.61 -3.52 -22.06
C VAL A 47 -4.41 -4.19 -20.69
N GLU A 48 -3.66 -5.29 -20.63
CA GLU A 48 -3.35 -5.98 -19.37
C GLU A 48 -2.55 -5.09 -18.41
N ASN A 49 -1.50 -4.45 -18.93
CA ASN A 49 -0.67 -3.51 -18.18
C ASN A 49 -1.50 -2.35 -17.64
N TYR A 50 -2.33 -1.73 -18.49
CA TYR A 50 -3.22 -0.64 -18.05
C TYR A 50 -4.17 -1.09 -16.93
N ALA A 51 -4.75 -2.28 -17.03
CA ALA A 51 -5.59 -2.85 -15.98
C ALA A 51 -4.82 -3.06 -14.66
N GLU A 52 -3.58 -3.54 -14.73
CA GLU A 52 -2.73 -3.67 -13.55
C GLU A 52 -2.40 -2.30 -12.93
N ALA A 53 -2.03 -1.30 -13.72
CA ALA A 53 -1.77 0.05 -13.23
C ALA A 53 -2.99 0.63 -12.50
N LEU A 54 -4.20 0.45 -13.03
CA LEU A 54 -5.44 0.85 -12.36
C LEU A 54 -5.63 0.16 -11.01
N SER A 55 -5.33 -1.14 -10.93
CA SER A 55 -5.39 -1.89 -9.67
C SER A 55 -4.42 -1.33 -8.63
N ARG A 56 -3.18 -1.02 -9.04
CA ARG A 56 -2.17 -0.39 -8.16
C ARG A 56 -2.60 0.98 -7.66
N ILE A 57 -3.10 1.83 -8.56
CA ILE A 57 -3.60 3.18 -8.22
C ILE A 57 -4.78 3.09 -7.25
N LYS A 58 -5.70 2.13 -7.45
CA LYS A 58 -6.84 1.92 -6.55
C LYS A 58 -6.40 1.54 -5.13
N LEU A 59 -5.39 0.68 -5.00
CA LEU A 59 -4.83 0.30 -3.70
C LEU A 59 -4.11 1.46 -3.02
N ALA A 60 -3.33 2.26 -3.78
CA ALA A 60 -2.71 3.48 -3.27
C ALA A 60 -3.76 4.48 -2.75
N LYS A 61 -4.85 4.71 -3.49
CA LYS A 61 -5.97 5.56 -3.05
C LYS A 61 -6.59 5.09 -1.74
N LYS A 62 -6.77 3.78 -1.58
CA LYS A 62 -7.29 3.21 -0.33
C LYS A 62 -6.38 3.54 0.86
N ILE A 63 -5.06 3.43 0.69
CA ILE A 63 -4.10 3.78 1.76
C ILE A 63 -4.19 5.27 2.12
N LEU A 64 -4.37 6.14 1.12
CA LEU A 64 -4.57 7.58 1.35
C LEU A 64 -5.88 7.83 2.12
N GLU A 65 -6.98 7.22 1.72
CA GLU A 65 -8.28 7.35 2.40
C GLU A 65 -8.19 6.87 3.86
N ASP A 66 -7.59 5.71 4.10
CA ASP A 66 -7.39 5.16 5.45
C ASP A 66 -6.50 6.09 6.31
N THR A 67 -5.53 6.77 5.70
CA THR A 67 -4.65 7.72 6.39
C THR A 67 -5.35 9.05 6.67
N GLN A 68 -6.11 9.57 5.70
CA GLN A 68 -6.94 10.76 5.85
C GLN A 68 -7.93 10.60 7.02
N ASN A 69 -8.61 9.45 7.09
CA ASN A 69 -9.51 9.13 8.19
C ASN A 69 -8.82 9.17 9.57
N LYS A 70 -7.57 8.67 9.65
CA LYS A 70 -6.80 8.72 10.91
C LYS A 70 -6.42 10.14 11.29
N VAL A 71 -6.01 10.96 10.31
CA VAL A 71 -5.68 12.38 10.53
C VAL A 71 -6.91 13.12 11.05
N GLU A 72 -8.08 12.94 10.43
CA GLU A 72 -9.32 13.58 10.86
C GLU A 72 -9.72 13.20 12.29
N ILE A 73 -9.52 11.95 12.71
CA ILE A 73 -9.78 11.51 14.09
C ILE A 73 -8.85 12.24 15.08
N ILE A 74 -7.57 12.39 14.74
CA ILE A 74 -6.58 13.08 15.59
C ILE A 74 -6.91 14.57 15.72
N GLU A 75 -7.30 15.21 14.61
CA GLU A 75 -7.70 16.62 14.60
C GLU A 75 -8.97 16.85 15.43
N ARG A 76 -9.97 15.98 15.31
CA ARG A 76 -11.20 16.04 16.14
C ARG A 76 -10.92 15.79 17.62
N GLY A 77 -10.07 14.81 17.95
CA GLY A 77 -9.66 14.54 19.33
C GLY A 77 -8.87 15.71 19.95
N SER A 78 -8.08 16.43 19.16
CA SER A 78 -7.38 17.64 19.60
C SER A 78 -8.31 18.85 19.78
N LEU A 79 -9.46 18.87 19.12
CA LEU A 79 -10.46 19.94 19.24
C LEU A 79 -11.29 19.84 20.53
N ASP A 80 -11.56 18.63 21.03
CA ASP A 80 -12.28 18.42 22.29
C ASP A 80 -11.47 18.81 23.54
N GLU A 81 -10.14 18.96 23.44
CA GLU A 81 -9.26 19.36 24.55
C GLU A 81 -8.99 20.87 24.66
N MET A 82 -9.53 21.71 23.76
CA MET A 82 -9.38 23.16 23.90
C MET A 82 -10.43 23.74 24.86
N PRO A 83 -10.08 24.23 26.07
CA PRO A 83 -11.03 24.98 26.87
C PRO A 83 -11.40 26.25 26.10
N ALA A 84 -12.69 26.38 25.78
CA ALA A 84 -13.26 27.60 25.25
C ALA A 84 -12.81 28.77 26.13
N LYS A 85 -11.90 29.61 25.62
CA LYS A 85 -11.55 30.87 26.28
C LYS A 85 -12.79 31.77 26.24
N ASN A 86 -13.55 31.74 27.32
CA ASN A 86 -14.64 32.67 27.56
C ASN A 86 -14.08 34.09 27.70
N THR A 87 -13.93 34.80 26.59
CA THR A 87 -13.81 36.26 26.59
C THR A 87 -15.22 36.86 26.54
N LYS A 88 -15.87 36.97 27.71
CA LYS A 88 -16.93 37.97 27.88
C LYS A 88 -16.31 39.21 28.51
N THR A 89 -15.91 40.11 27.62
CA THR A 89 -15.73 41.53 27.91
C THR A 89 -17.10 42.20 27.72
N LYS A 90 -17.79 42.54 28.80
CA LYS A 90 -18.41 43.86 29.07
C LYS A 90 -19.21 43.83 30.36
#